data_AF-A0A251TZ74-F1
#
_entry.id   AF-A0A251TZ74-F1
#
_cell.length_a   1.000
_cell.length_b   1.000
_cell.length_c   1.000
_cell.angle_alpha   90.00
_cell.angle_beta   90.00
_cell.angle_gamma   90.00
#
_symmetry.space_group_name_H-M   'P 1'
#
loop_
_entity.id
_entity.type
_entity.pdbx_description
1 polymer ?
#
loop_
_entity_poly.entity_id
_entity_poly.type
_entity_poly.pdbx_seq_one_letter_code
_entity_poly.pdbx_strand_id
1 'polypeptide(L)'
;MFKSDPPISAFLQQPITALSTSVAMARNDSVAGYSEKWTTLEAILTHGRRNKHHMCAEFTCRVEVTRIRNSQEWFRLTCGGGNCMKGVGREDNDMWCDGCENPVVFPRGRFVSKNV
;
A
#
# COMPACT_ATOMS: atom_id res chain seq x y z
N MET A 1 -3.08 44.84 -28.62
CA MET A 1 -3.99 43.71 -28.93
C MET A 1 -3.51 42.52 -28.10
N PHE A 2 -4.04 42.42 -26.88
CA PHE A 2 -3.58 41.46 -25.87
C PHE A 2 -4.14 40.07 -26.21
N LYS A 3 -3.26 39.08 -26.44
CA LYS A 3 -3.64 37.68 -26.53
C LYS A 3 -3.85 37.17 -25.11
N SER A 4 -5.09 36.85 -24.78
CA SER A 4 -5.51 36.24 -23.53
C SER A 4 -4.98 34.81 -23.43
N ASP A 5 -4.33 34.49 -22.30
CA ASP A 5 -3.95 33.13 -21.91
C ASP A 5 -5.20 32.23 -21.77
N PRO A 6 -5.12 30.94 -22.12
CA PRO A 6 -6.24 30.02 -21.94
C PRO A 6 -6.53 29.79 -20.43
N PRO A 7 -7.80 29.61 -20.05
CA PRO A 7 -8.16 29.46 -18.64
C PRO A 7 -7.58 28.17 -18.07
N ILE A 8 -6.98 28.30 -16.89
CA ILE A 8 -6.51 27.19 -16.05
C ILE A 8 -7.70 26.24 -15.83
N SER A 9 -7.60 25.04 -16.39
CA SER A 9 -8.57 23.96 -16.24
C SER A 9 -8.79 23.65 -14.76
N ALA A 10 -9.94 24.07 -14.23
CA ALA A 10 -10.38 23.89 -12.85
C ALA A 10 -10.87 22.45 -12.58
N PHE A 11 -10.15 21.43 -13.03
CA PHE A 11 -10.66 20.05 -13.09
C PHE A 11 -9.95 19.02 -12.21
N LEU A 12 -9.18 19.41 -11.19
CA LEU A 12 -8.64 18.46 -10.20
C LEU A 12 -8.59 19.02 -8.76
N GLN A 13 -9.64 19.73 -8.32
CA GLN A 13 -9.93 19.83 -6.89
C GLN A 13 -10.98 18.76 -6.56
N GLN A 14 -10.52 17.53 -6.38
CA GLN A 14 -11.36 16.51 -5.75
C GLN A 14 -11.51 16.88 -4.26
N PRO A 15 -12.75 16.93 -3.73
CA PRO A 15 -12.95 17.12 -2.31
C PRO A 15 -12.38 15.93 -1.54
N ILE A 16 -11.56 16.22 -0.52
CA ILE A 16 -11.19 15.23 0.50
C ILE A 16 -12.44 14.96 1.32
N THR A 17 -13.29 14.05 0.86
CA THR A 17 -14.33 13.48 1.70
C THR A 17 -13.63 12.57 2.69
N ALA A 18 -13.48 13.04 3.94
CA ALA A 18 -13.07 12.20 5.06
C ALA A 18 -14.16 11.14 5.29
N LEU A 19 -14.07 10.02 4.57
CA LEU A 19 -14.91 8.86 4.80
C LEU A 19 -14.35 8.11 6.02
N SER A 20 -14.72 8.57 7.21
CA SER A 20 -14.55 7.81 8.44
C SER A 20 -15.59 6.68 8.47
N THR A 21 -15.36 5.66 7.66
CA THR A 21 -16.06 4.37 7.75
C THR A 21 -15.21 3.40 8.55
N SER A 22 -15.41 3.38 9.87
CA SER A 22 -15.01 2.26 10.71
C SER A 22 -16.00 1.11 10.45
N VAL A 23 -15.86 0.42 9.32
CA VAL A 23 -16.54 -0.86 9.12
C VAL A 23 -15.78 -1.89 9.94
N ALA A 24 -16.33 -2.26 11.09
CA ALA A 24 -15.88 -3.42 11.84
C ALA A 24 -16.10 -4.66 10.97
N MET A 25 -15.05 -5.14 10.33
CA MET A 25 -15.08 -6.46 9.71
C MET A 25 -15.06 -7.49 10.82
N ALA A 26 -16.22 -8.05 11.16
CA ALA A 26 -16.29 -9.28 11.93
C ALA A 26 -15.71 -10.41 11.07
N ARG A 27 -14.40 -10.62 11.19
CA ARG A 27 -13.68 -11.71 10.54
C ARG A 27 -13.29 -12.71 11.63
N ASN A 28 -14.03 -13.81 11.71
CA ASN A 28 -13.73 -14.97 12.54
C ASN A 28 -12.58 -15.77 11.92
N ASP A 29 -11.40 -15.15 11.85
CA ASP A 29 -10.14 -15.88 11.67
C ASP A 29 -9.41 -15.75 13.00
N SER A 30 -9.38 -16.83 13.78
CA SER A 30 -8.63 -16.90 15.03
C SER A 30 -7.14 -16.82 14.73
N VAL A 31 -6.63 -15.60 14.57
CA VAL A 31 -5.20 -15.31 14.52
C VAL A 31 -4.68 -15.49 15.94
N ALA A 32 -3.73 -16.41 16.11
CA ALA A 32 -3.10 -16.66 17.40
C ALA A 32 -2.45 -15.36 17.93
N GLY A 33 -3.05 -14.79 18.97
CA GLY A 33 -2.38 -13.82 19.84
C GLY A 33 -2.64 -12.34 19.59
N TYR A 34 -3.87 -11.91 19.32
CA TYR A 34 -4.21 -10.49 19.42
C TYR A 34 -4.04 -10.02 20.89
N SER A 35 -2.94 -9.33 21.17
CA SER A 35 -2.68 -8.69 22.47
C SER A 35 -2.94 -7.19 22.35
N GLU A 36 -3.91 -6.68 23.10
CA GLU A 36 -4.14 -5.23 23.28
C GLU A 36 -2.98 -4.52 23.99
N LYS A 37 -1.98 -5.27 24.47
CA LYS A 37 -0.84 -4.73 25.17
C LYS A 37 0.18 -4.19 24.17
N TRP A 38 0.40 -2.88 24.22
CA TRP A 38 1.47 -2.21 23.48
C TRP A 38 2.83 -2.84 23.82
N THR A 39 3.56 -3.25 22.79
CA THR A 39 4.92 -3.78 22.91
C THR A 39 5.96 -2.71 22.54
N THR A 40 7.18 -2.89 23.04
CA THR A 40 8.32 -2.04 22.70
C THR A 40 9.07 -2.60 21.50
N LEU A 41 9.81 -1.74 20.79
CA LEU A 41 10.67 -2.16 19.67
C LEU A 41 11.71 -3.20 20.13
N GLU A 42 12.29 -3.02 21.32
CA GLU A 42 13.27 -3.95 21.89
C GLU A 42 12.67 -5.34 22.14
N ALA A 43 11.43 -5.42 22.61
CA ALA A 43 10.73 -6.68 22.82
C ALA A 43 10.47 -7.41 21.49
N ILE A 44 10.08 -6.67 20.44
CA ILE A 44 9.91 -7.22 19.08
C ILE A 44 11.23 -7.80 18.56
N LEU A 45 12.33 -7.04 18.64
CA LEU A 45 13.65 -7.49 18.19
C LEU A 45 14.14 -8.71 18.98
N THR A 46 13.92 -8.71 20.29
CA THR A 46 14.26 -9.85 21.15
C THR A 46 13.44 -11.09 20.80
N HIS A 47 12.15 -10.94 20.52
CA HIS A 47 11.31 -12.03 20.05
C HIS A 47 11.82 -12.62 18.74
N GLY A 48 12.13 -11.79 17.74
CA GLY A 48 12.65 -12.26 16.45
C GLY A 48 13.97 -13.03 16.56
N ARG A 49 14.88 -12.59 17.45
CA ARG A 49 16.16 -13.29 17.70
C ARG A 49 15.97 -14.66 18.36
N ARG A 50 14.99 -14.77 19.27
CA ARG A 50 14.70 -15.99 20.03
C ARG A 50 13.88 -17.01 19.24
N ASN A 51 12.99 -16.53 18.36
CA ASN A 51 12.01 -17.38 17.67
C ASN A 51 12.29 -17.45 16.17
N LYS A 52 13.52 -17.84 15.80
CA LYS A 52 13.98 -17.89 14.40
C LYS A 52 13.19 -18.83 13.49
N HIS A 53 12.45 -19.77 14.07
CA HIS A 53 11.65 -20.75 13.33
C HIS A 53 10.20 -20.32 13.10
N HIS A 54 9.75 -19.22 13.71
CA HIS A 54 8.41 -18.70 13.47
C HIS A 54 8.38 -18.05 12.09
N MET A 55 7.37 -18.42 11.28
CA MET A 55 7.17 -17.85 9.95
C MET A 55 6.56 -16.44 10.00
N CYS A 56 5.81 -16.13 11.06
CA CYS A 56 5.16 -14.83 11.26
C CYS A 56 4.87 -14.60 12.75
N ALA A 57 4.82 -13.33 13.17
CA ALA A 57 4.31 -12.88 14.46
C ALA A 57 3.72 -11.48 14.32
N GLU A 58 2.62 -11.20 15.03
CA GLU A 58 1.95 -9.90 15.02
C GLU A 58 2.16 -9.16 16.34
N PHE A 59 2.35 -7.85 16.27
CA PHE A 59 2.63 -6.99 17.41
C PHE A 59 1.96 -5.63 17.27
N THR A 60 1.48 -5.09 18.38
CA THR A 60 0.93 -3.73 18.46
C THR A 60 1.96 -2.81 19.12
N CYS A 61 2.46 -1.79 18.43
CA CYS A 61 3.49 -0.88 18.97
C CYS A 61 3.18 0.59 18.67
N ARG A 62 3.66 1.49 19.54
CA ARG A 62 3.63 2.93 19.32
C ARG A 62 5.03 3.39 18.97
N VAL A 63 5.17 4.08 17.84
CA VAL A 63 6.44 4.59 17.33
C VAL A 63 6.27 6.02 16.83
N GLU A 64 7.36 6.77 16.84
CA GLU A 64 7.47 8.04 16.14
C GLU A 64 8.09 7.80 14.76
N VAL A 65 7.44 8.32 13.71
CA VAL A 65 7.99 8.25 12.35
C VAL A 65 8.97 9.39 12.17
N THR A 66 10.27 9.09 12.26
CA THR A 66 11.34 10.10 12.16
C THR A 66 11.75 10.44 10.74
N ARG A 67 11.61 9.49 9.80
CA ARG A 67 11.96 9.68 8.39
C ARG A 67 11.17 8.75 7.49
N ILE A 68 10.73 9.28 6.36
CA ILE A 68 10.23 8.49 5.21
C ILE A 68 11.35 8.46 4.17
N ARG A 69 11.84 7.26 3.82
CA ARG A 69 12.88 7.12 2.78
C ARG A 69 12.26 7.46 1.43
N ASN A 70 12.85 8.37 0.64
CA ASN A 70 12.41 8.70 -0.72
C ASN A 70 13.20 7.98 -1.80
N SER A 71 12.65 6.89 -2.35
CA SER A 71 13.13 6.26 -3.57
C SER A 71 12.10 6.47 -4.68
N GLN A 72 12.56 6.52 -5.93
CA GLN A 72 11.67 6.68 -7.10
C GLN A 72 10.66 5.52 -7.28
N GLU A 73 10.68 4.52 -6.41
CA GLU A 73 9.91 3.28 -6.49
C GLU A 73 8.97 3.09 -5.29
N TRP A 74 8.49 4.18 -4.69
CA TRP A 74 7.52 4.15 -3.57
C TRP A 74 6.24 3.41 -3.86
N PHE A 75 5.86 3.37 -5.13
CA PHE A 75 4.69 2.66 -5.58
C PHE A 75 5.03 1.85 -6.81
N ARG A 76 4.32 0.74 -6.97
CA ARG A 76 4.31 -0.02 -8.21
C ARG A 76 2.92 0.04 -8.83
N LEU A 77 2.88 0.00 -10.15
CA LEU A 77 1.65 -0.16 -10.89
C LEU A 77 1.21 -1.63 -10.81
N THR A 78 -0.05 -1.86 -10.49
CA THR A 78 -0.66 -3.19 -10.37
C THR A 78 -1.91 -3.30 -11.22
N CYS A 79 -2.27 -4.52 -11.61
CA CYS A 79 -3.39 -4.78 -12.53
C CYS A 79 -4.70 -4.13 -12.08
N GLY A 80 -5.09 -4.29 -10.82
CA GLY A 80 -6.31 -3.67 -10.28
C GLY A 80 -7.62 -4.23 -10.84
N GLY A 81 -7.58 -5.21 -11.76
CA GLY A 81 -8.73 -5.99 -12.21
C GLY A 81 -9.15 -7.00 -11.15
N GLY A 82 -10.42 -6.97 -10.73
CA GLY A 82 -10.93 -7.80 -9.64
C GLY A 82 -10.08 -7.69 -8.38
N ASN A 83 -9.61 -8.84 -7.88
CA ASN A 83 -8.73 -8.96 -6.71
C ASN A 83 -7.23 -9.07 -7.09
N CYS A 84 -6.85 -8.89 -8.36
CA CYS A 84 -5.47 -9.08 -8.80
C CYS A 84 -4.56 -7.95 -8.30
N MET A 85 -3.47 -8.34 -7.62
CA MET A 85 -2.44 -7.45 -7.08
C MET A 85 -1.08 -7.63 -7.75
N LYS A 86 -1.02 -8.34 -8.87
CA LYS A 86 0.23 -8.54 -9.64
C LYS A 86 0.67 -7.21 -10.26
N GLY A 87 1.98 -7.03 -10.37
CA GLY A 87 2.56 -5.88 -11.08
C GLY A 87 2.22 -5.94 -12.56
N VAL A 88 2.16 -4.78 -13.22
CA VAL A 88 2.01 -4.72 -14.68
C VAL A 88 3.36 -4.45 -15.35
N GLY A 89 3.62 -5.15 -16.45
CA GLY A 89 4.75 -4.91 -17.33
C GLY A 89 4.35 -4.01 -18.50
N ARG A 90 5.33 -3.55 -19.28
CA ARG A 90 5.09 -2.99 -20.61
C ARG A 90 5.33 -4.07 -21.65
N GLU A 91 4.37 -4.25 -22.56
CA GLU A 91 4.46 -5.16 -23.71
C GLU A 91 3.78 -4.47 -24.90
N ASP A 92 4.47 -4.37 -26.04
CA ASP A 92 3.96 -3.76 -27.28
C ASP A 92 3.30 -2.37 -27.15
N ASN A 93 3.84 -1.53 -26.25
CA ASN A 93 3.34 -0.19 -25.85
C ASN A 93 2.11 -0.18 -24.94
N ASP A 94 1.51 -1.33 -24.69
CA ASP A 94 0.44 -1.51 -23.72
C ASP A 94 0.99 -1.95 -22.36
N MET A 95 0.19 -1.75 -21.31
CA MET A 95 0.48 -2.33 -20.01
C MET A 95 -0.20 -3.70 -19.94
N TRP A 96 0.55 -4.73 -19.56
CA TRP A 96 0.06 -6.12 -19.54
C TRP A 96 0.13 -6.71 -18.13
N CYS A 97 -0.83 -7.58 -17.79
CA CYS A 97 -0.84 -8.34 -16.55
C CYS A 97 -0.75 -9.85 -16.82
N ASP A 98 0.41 -10.44 -16.55
CA ASP A 98 0.63 -11.90 -16.60
C ASP A 98 -0.21 -12.71 -15.60
N GLY A 99 -0.92 -12.06 -14.68
CA GLY A 99 -1.76 -12.73 -13.69
C GLY A 99 -3.19 -12.90 -14.19
N CYS A 100 -3.64 -11.99 -15.04
CA CYS A 100 -4.96 -12.01 -15.65
C CYS A 100 -4.92 -12.32 -17.14
N GLU A 101 -3.73 -12.41 -17.74
CA GLU A 101 -3.49 -12.62 -19.17
C GLU A 101 -4.32 -11.65 -20.02
N ASN A 102 -4.29 -10.37 -19.65
CA ASN A 102 -5.09 -9.33 -20.28
C ASN A 102 -4.37 -7.97 -20.25
N PRO A 103 -4.68 -7.08 -21.21
CA PRO A 103 -4.16 -5.71 -21.22
C PRO A 103 -4.80 -4.90 -20.09
N VAL A 104 -4.04 -3.97 -19.54
CA VAL A 104 -4.42 -3.12 -18.40
C VAL A 104 -4.40 -1.67 -18.83
N VAL A 105 -5.59 -1.07 -19.00
CA VAL A 105 -5.71 0.34 -19.38
C VAL A 105 -5.51 1.27 -18.18
N PHE A 106 -5.98 0.87 -17.00
CA PHE A 106 -5.97 1.68 -15.78
C PHE A 106 -5.32 0.94 -14.60
N PRO A 107 -3.98 0.92 -14.52
CA PRO A 107 -3.29 0.27 -13.41
C PRO A 107 -3.53 1.04 -12.10
N ARG A 108 -3.49 0.31 -10.99
CA ARG A 108 -3.57 0.90 -9.64
C ARG A 108 -2.18 1.07 -9.05
N GLY A 109 -1.88 2.28 -8.61
CA GLY A 109 -0.71 2.55 -7.78
C GLY A 109 -0.85 1.89 -6.41
N ARG A 110 0.15 1.12 -5.99
CA ARG A 110 0.21 0.54 -4.65
C ARG A 110 1.56 0.82 -4.02
N PHE A 111 1.53 1.34 -2.80
CA PHE A 111 2.74 1.55 -2.01
C PHE A 111 3.40 0.21 -1.68
N VAL A 112 4.71 0.15 -1.83
CA VAL A 112 5.50 -1.05 -1.53
C VAL A 112 6.50 -0.75 -0.42
N SER A 113 6.64 -1.70 0.50
CA SER A 113 7.80 -1.75 1.38
C SER A 113 8.86 -2.59 0.68
N LYS A 114 10.00 -1.99 0.31
CA LYS A 114 11.18 -2.77 -0.09
C LYS A 114 11.98 -3.09 1.17
N ASN A 115 12.24 -4.39 1.40
CA ASN A 115 13.25 -4.80 2.37
C ASN A 115 14.62 -4.37 1.83
N VAL A 116 15.34 -3.55 2.60
CA VAL A 116 16.77 -3.24 2.39
C VAL A 116 17.54 -3.85 3.54
#